data_AF-A0A2A6RFR1-F1
#
_entry.id   AF-A0A2A6RFR1-F1
#
_cell.length_a   1.000
_cell.length_b   1.000
_cell.length_c   1.000
_cell.angle_alpha   90.00
_cell.angle_beta   90.00
_cell.angle_gamma   90.00
#
_symmetry.space_group_name_H-M   'P 1'
#
loop_
_entity.id
_entity.type
_entity.pdbx_description
1 polymer ?
#
loop_
_entity_poly.entity_id
_entity_poly.type
_entity_poly.pdbx_seq_one_letter_code
_entity_poly.pdbx_strand_id
1 'polypeptide(L)'
;MPLPNSFRYSVLWEFWIGNSSNTLHQDGQLGPKASLAERIERTVLSGVNSAEFPHAFAVREAIRSWSFLQLNPSILREPSSLLNPASLYPDGRYLPNVLARIQSSDPLLLQDIARDLANIVPGLIGLHVEEDRPSDRYTLWATMEDGRSFSARLLSDGTLRMLALVTLAHDPQHQGVLCLEEPENGVHAMRMERIADLLCSLATDMQDPADAQRPLRQLLVNTHSPALVKQPSMLPALIFAQTVTSVDAQASHALQRVTRMAPVIASTSAVSDHAYALDRIIEYLTSADAEEAVAELRGARRL
;
A
#
# COMPACT_ATOMS: atom_id res chain seq x y z
N MET A 1 -33.40 -6.63 21.15
CA MET A 1 -32.27 -7.01 22.02
C MET A 1 -31.00 -6.57 21.30
N PRO A 2 -30.32 -5.50 21.73
CA PRO A 2 -29.21 -4.92 20.97
C PRO A 2 -27.94 -5.74 21.20
N LEU A 3 -27.17 -5.96 20.12
CA LEU A 3 -25.88 -6.62 20.14
C LEU A 3 -24.83 -5.70 20.81
N PRO A 4 -23.94 -6.22 21.68
CA PRO A 4 -22.91 -5.40 22.29
C PRO A 4 -21.80 -5.05 21.30
N ASN A 5 -21.65 -3.75 21.07
CA ASN A 5 -20.46 -3.11 20.50
C ASN A 5 -19.26 -3.32 21.42
N SER A 6 -18.35 -4.23 21.09
CA SER A 6 -16.91 -4.14 21.41
C SER A 6 -16.15 -5.38 20.92
N PHE A 7 -15.92 -5.50 19.61
CA PHE A 7 -14.80 -6.33 19.12
C PHE A 7 -13.55 -5.47 19.11
N ARG A 8 -12.87 -5.40 20.27
CA ARG A 8 -11.48 -4.92 20.34
C ARG A 8 -10.59 -6.08 19.91
N TYR A 9 -10.06 -6.04 18.69
CA TYR A 9 -8.94 -6.89 18.30
C TYR A 9 -7.67 -6.35 18.97
N SER A 10 -7.41 -6.77 20.21
CA SER A 10 -6.09 -6.65 20.83
C SER A 10 -5.27 -7.87 20.45
N VAL A 11 -4.72 -7.87 19.22
CA VAL A 11 -3.62 -8.77 18.89
C VAL A 11 -2.35 -8.06 19.36
N LEU A 12 -1.87 -8.44 20.54
CA LEU A 12 -0.56 -8.03 21.04
C LEU A 12 0.50 -8.63 20.12
N TRP A 13 0.99 -7.84 19.19
CA TRP A 13 2.16 -8.17 18.37
C TRP A 13 3.43 -7.93 19.18
N GLU A 14 3.77 -8.87 20.04
CA GLU A 14 5.11 -8.93 20.64
C GLU A 14 6.00 -9.84 19.79
N PHE A 15 6.61 -9.29 18.74
CA PHE A 15 7.82 -9.88 18.15
C PHE A 15 9.03 -9.42 18.97
N TRP A 16 9.31 -10.13 20.06
CA TRP A 16 10.58 -9.99 20.77
C TRP A 16 11.66 -10.77 20.01
N ILE A 17 12.51 -10.06 19.25
CA ILE A 17 13.80 -10.60 18.81
C ILE A 17 14.69 -10.65 20.05
N GLY A 18 14.64 -11.75 20.81
CA GLY A 18 15.47 -11.89 22.02
C GLY A 18 15.22 -13.09 22.94
N ASN A 19 14.09 -13.79 22.83
CA ASN A 19 13.83 -14.98 23.67
C ASN A 19 13.98 -16.29 22.89
N SER A 20 14.60 -17.28 23.53
CA SER A 20 14.90 -18.63 23.01
C SER A 20 13.66 -19.52 22.77
N SER A 21 12.45 -18.98 22.93
CA SER A 21 11.18 -19.69 22.79
C SER A 21 10.17 -18.85 22.01
N ASN A 22 9.62 -19.41 20.92
CA ASN A 22 8.47 -18.84 20.21
C ASN A 22 7.20 -19.57 20.68
N THR A 23 6.24 -18.83 21.23
CA THR A 23 4.93 -19.38 21.64
C THR A 23 3.86 -18.99 20.63
N LEU A 24 3.22 -19.98 20.01
CA LEU A 24 2.03 -19.75 19.18
C LEU A 24 0.81 -20.11 20.01
N HIS A 25 -0.04 -19.11 20.27
CA HIS A 25 -1.32 -19.33 20.94
C HIS A 25 -2.30 -19.92 19.94
N GLN A 26 -2.94 -21.04 20.30
CA GLN A 26 -3.94 -21.69 19.47
C GLN A 26 -5.29 -20.98 19.63
N ASP A 27 -6.04 -20.85 18.55
CA ASP A 27 -7.38 -20.25 18.57
C ASP A 27 -8.38 -21.23 19.23
N GLY A 28 -8.55 -21.17 20.56
CA GLY A 28 -9.49 -22.03 21.32
C GLY A 28 -9.04 -22.38 22.76
N GLN A 29 -9.81 -23.24 23.45
CA GLN A 29 -9.61 -23.61 24.89
C GLN A 29 -8.40 -24.51 25.19
N LEU A 30 -7.53 -24.80 24.22
CA LEU A 30 -6.35 -25.64 24.42
C LEU A 30 -5.08 -24.78 24.37
N GLY A 31 -4.23 -24.95 25.39
CA GLY A 31 -3.12 -24.04 25.72
C GLY A 31 -2.02 -23.90 24.64
N PRO A 32 -1.09 -22.94 24.84
CA PRO A 32 -0.09 -22.56 23.83
C PRO A 32 0.85 -23.72 23.47
N LYS A 33 1.14 -23.88 22.16
CA LYS A 33 2.20 -24.77 21.69
C LYS A 33 3.52 -23.99 21.70
N ALA A 34 4.41 -24.33 22.62
CA ALA A 34 5.76 -23.77 22.68
C ALA A 34 6.68 -24.49 21.69
N SER A 35 7.38 -23.73 20.85
CA SER A 35 8.47 -24.25 20.01
C SER A 35 9.79 -23.59 20.43
N LEU A 36 10.83 -24.39 20.66
CA LEU A 36 12.16 -23.85 20.93
C LEU A 36 12.70 -23.20 19.65
N ALA A 37 12.98 -21.90 19.71
CA ALA A 37 13.41 -21.11 18.57
C ALA A 37 14.78 -21.56 18.01
N GLU A 38 15.60 -22.21 18.86
CA GLU A 38 16.99 -22.59 18.59
C GLU A 38 17.17 -23.76 17.59
N ARG A 39 16.08 -24.48 17.23
CA ARG A 39 16.13 -25.68 16.35
C ARG A 39 15.30 -25.57 15.08
N ILE A 40 14.80 -24.39 14.72
CA ILE A 40 13.88 -24.25 13.61
C ILE A 40 14.62 -23.68 12.38
N GLU A 41 14.80 -24.51 11.35
CA GLU A 41 15.33 -24.09 10.02
C GLU A 41 14.34 -23.22 9.22
N ARG A 42 13.16 -22.96 9.78
CA ARG A 42 12.00 -22.35 9.15
C ARG A 42 11.28 -21.44 10.13
N THR A 43 10.54 -20.44 9.65
CA THR A 43 9.74 -19.58 10.54
C THR A 43 8.56 -20.37 11.10
N VAL A 44 8.12 -20.08 12.33
CA VAL A 44 6.93 -20.71 12.93
C VAL A 44 5.71 -20.59 12.01
N LEU A 45 5.52 -19.42 11.39
CA LEU A 45 4.45 -19.16 10.43
C LEU A 45 4.52 -20.05 9.19
N SER A 46 5.71 -20.41 8.70
CA SER A 46 5.84 -21.27 7.50
C SER A 46 5.38 -22.71 7.72
N GLY A 47 5.40 -23.19 8.98
CA GLY A 47 4.92 -24.52 9.36
C GLY A 47 3.43 -24.59 9.69
N VAL A 48 2.72 -23.45 9.72
CA VAL A 48 1.29 -23.39 10.06
C VAL A 48 0.44 -23.93 8.90
N ASN A 49 -0.37 -24.95 9.20
CA ASN A 49 -1.38 -25.49 8.29
C ASN A 49 -2.80 -25.11 8.76
N SER A 50 -3.74 -25.06 7.82
CA SER A 50 -5.02 -24.34 7.96
C SER A 50 -5.97 -24.83 9.06
N ALA A 51 -5.91 -26.11 9.47
CA ALA A 51 -6.90 -26.68 10.38
C ALA A 51 -6.71 -26.31 11.86
N GLU A 52 -5.48 -26.02 12.30
CA GLU A 52 -5.18 -25.82 13.72
C GLU A 52 -5.03 -24.35 14.14
N PHE A 53 -4.70 -23.46 13.20
CA PHE A 53 -4.43 -22.04 13.47
C PHE A 53 -4.94 -21.16 12.31
N PRO A 54 -6.26 -20.91 12.23
CA PRO A 54 -6.85 -20.15 11.13
C PRO A 54 -6.28 -18.73 11.02
N HIS A 55 -6.06 -18.01 12.13
CA HIS A 55 -5.48 -16.66 12.06
C HIS A 55 -4.02 -16.67 11.61
N ALA A 56 -3.20 -17.59 12.13
CA ALA A 56 -1.80 -17.68 11.73
C ALA A 56 -1.65 -18.15 10.27
N PHE A 57 -2.58 -18.99 9.79
CA PHE A 57 -2.68 -19.34 8.38
C PHE A 57 -3.07 -18.12 7.52
N ALA A 58 -4.05 -17.32 7.96
CA ALA A 58 -4.43 -16.09 7.26
C ALA A 58 -3.27 -15.09 7.17
N VAL A 59 -2.52 -14.90 8.26
CA VAL A 59 -1.30 -14.06 8.28
C VAL A 59 -0.24 -14.60 7.32
N ARG A 60 -0.02 -15.92 7.31
CA ARG A 60 0.91 -16.56 6.37
C ARG A 60 0.52 -16.27 4.92
N GLU A 61 -0.74 -16.46 4.56
CA GLU A 61 -1.21 -16.22 3.20
C GLU A 61 -1.18 -14.73 2.83
N ALA A 62 -1.49 -13.83 3.78
CA ALA A 62 -1.33 -12.40 3.60
C ALA A 62 0.13 -12.04 3.27
N ILE A 63 1.11 -12.52 4.06
CA ILE A 63 2.54 -12.29 3.81
C ILE A 63 2.99 -12.86 2.47
N ARG A 64 2.48 -14.04 2.07
CA ARG A 64 2.79 -14.64 0.75
C ARG A 64 2.21 -13.84 -0.41
N SER A 65 1.16 -13.07 -0.18
CA SER A 65 0.53 -12.21 -1.19
C SER A 65 1.17 -10.82 -1.30
N TRP A 66 2.21 -10.51 -0.53
CA TRP A 66 2.88 -9.21 -0.58
C TRP A 66 3.55 -8.97 -1.92
N SER A 67 3.19 -7.85 -2.55
CA SER A 67 3.75 -7.39 -3.81
C SER A 67 4.32 -5.99 -3.66
N PHE A 68 5.65 -5.89 -3.68
CA PHE A 68 6.37 -4.62 -3.68
C PHE A 68 6.38 -4.02 -5.09
N LEU A 69 5.44 -3.10 -5.33
CA LEU A 69 5.29 -2.44 -6.63
C LEU A 69 6.42 -1.42 -6.82
N GLN A 70 7.33 -1.74 -7.74
CA GLN A 70 8.41 -0.87 -8.19
C GLN A 70 8.23 -0.58 -9.68
N LEU A 71 7.20 0.20 -9.97
CA LEU A 71 6.78 0.52 -11.33
C LEU A 71 7.88 1.21 -12.13
N ASN A 72 8.43 0.51 -13.12
CA ASN A 72 9.51 0.98 -13.97
C ASN A 72 8.92 1.63 -15.25
N PRO A 73 9.08 2.95 -15.45
CA PRO A 73 8.55 3.63 -16.62
C PRO A 73 9.06 3.06 -17.94
N SER A 74 10.31 2.60 -18.00
CA SER A 74 10.87 1.99 -19.22
C SER A 74 10.13 0.71 -19.60
N ILE A 75 9.74 -0.10 -18.61
CA ILE A 75 8.97 -1.34 -18.83
C ILE A 75 7.51 -1.00 -19.19
N LEU A 76 6.91 -0.04 -18.50
CA LEU A 76 5.53 0.40 -18.75
C LEU A 76 5.32 0.98 -20.16
N ARG A 77 6.39 1.47 -20.81
CA ARG A 77 6.37 1.96 -22.19
C ARG A 77 6.29 0.84 -23.23
N GLU A 78 6.67 -0.38 -22.86
CA GLU A 78 6.85 -1.45 -23.81
C GLU A 78 5.51 -2.05 -24.26
N PRO A 79 5.34 -2.32 -25.57
CA PRO A 79 4.26 -3.17 -26.02
C PRO A 79 4.51 -4.60 -25.55
N SER A 80 3.45 -5.37 -25.37
CA SER A 80 3.52 -6.72 -24.81
C SER A 80 2.98 -7.76 -25.81
N SER A 81 3.55 -8.96 -25.85
CA SER A 81 3.06 -10.03 -26.74
C SER A 81 1.64 -10.47 -26.35
N LEU A 82 0.82 -10.87 -27.32
CA LEU A 82 -0.52 -11.40 -27.05
C LEU A 82 -0.48 -12.67 -26.17
N LEU A 83 0.62 -13.42 -26.23
CA LEU A 83 0.83 -14.66 -25.47
C LEU A 83 1.28 -14.45 -24.02
N ASN A 84 1.60 -13.20 -23.64
CA ASN A 84 2.03 -12.91 -22.28
C ASN A 84 0.87 -13.01 -21.27
N PRO A 85 1.18 -13.21 -19.97
CA PRO A 85 0.19 -13.16 -18.91
C PRO A 85 -0.63 -11.86 -18.92
N ALA A 86 -1.89 -11.96 -18.51
CA ALA A 86 -2.80 -10.82 -18.38
C ALA A 86 -2.90 -10.28 -16.94
N SER A 87 -1.81 -10.42 -16.17
CA SER A 87 -1.69 -9.92 -14.79
C SER A 87 -0.51 -8.96 -14.69
N LEU A 88 -0.70 -7.84 -13.99
CA LEU A 88 0.32 -6.82 -13.85
C LEU A 88 1.40 -7.33 -12.89
N TYR A 89 2.67 -7.26 -13.31
CA TYR A 89 3.78 -7.59 -12.41
C TYR A 89 4.21 -6.39 -11.57
N PRO A 90 4.96 -6.62 -10.47
CA PRO A 90 5.40 -5.54 -9.58
C PRO A 90 6.20 -4.43 -10.27
N ASP A 91 6.88 -4.72 -11.38
CA ASP A 91 7.65 -3.74 -12.16
C ASP A 91 6.85 -3.02 -13.26
N GLY A 92 5.58 -3.38 -13.43
CA GLY A 92 4.67 -2.80 -14.43
C GLY A 92 4.59 -3.57 -15.74
N ARG A 93 5.26 -4.72 -15.88
CA ARG A 93 5.20 -5.51 -17.12
C ARG A 93 3.78 -6.03 -17.38
N TYR A 94 3.48 -6.23 -18.66
CA TYR A 94 2.19 -6.74 -19.17
C TYR A 94 0.98 -5.81 -18.99
N LEU A 95 1.20 -4.52 -18.67
CA LEU A 95 0.12 -3.54 -18.58
C LEU A 95 -0.83 -3.55 -19.81
N PRO A 96 -0.36 -3.61 -21.08
CA PRO A 96 -1.26 -3.70 -22.22
C PRO A 96 -2.16 -4.95 -22.22
N ASN A 97 -1.63 -6.11 -21.81
CA ASN A 97 -2.42 -7.37 -21.72
C ASN A 97 -3.48 -7.28 -20.62
N VAL A 98 -3.14 -6.65 -19.48
CA VAL A 98 -4.09 -6.43 -18.38
C VAL A 98 -5.24 -5.55 -18.85
N LEU A 99 -4.93 -4.43 -19.52
CA LEU A 99 -5.95 -3.52 -20.06
C LEU A 99 -6.80 -4.19 -21.15
N ALA A 100 -6.20 -4.98 -22.04
CA ALA A 100 -6.93 -5.75 -23.04
C ALA A 100 -7.88 -6.77 -22.38
N ARG A 101 -7.41 -7.49 -21.34
CA ARG A 101 -8.26 -8.40 -20.56
C ARG A 101 -9.42 -7.66 -19.91
N ILE A 102 -9.14 -6.57 -19.18
CA ILE A 102 -10.17 -5.76 -18.53
C ILE A 102 -11.22 -5.30 -19.54
N GLN A 103 -10.79 -4.74 -20.68
CA GLN A 103 -11.67 -4.29 -21.75
C GLN A 103 -12.52 -5.42 -22.33
N SER A 104 -11.95 -6.62 -22.50
CA SER A 104 -12.69 -7.78 -22.99
C SER A 104 -13.72 -8.32 -21.98
N SER A 105 -13.47 -8.13 -20.68
CA SER A 105 -14.40 -8.54 -19.62
C SER A 105 -15.55 -7.55 -19.45
N ASP A 106 -15.25 -6.25 -19.49
CA ASP A 106 -16.24 -5.17 -19.47
C ASP A 106 -15.66 -3.92 -20.17
N PRO A 107 -16.20 -3.53 -21.34
CA PRO A 107 -15.76 -2.35 -22.06
C PRO A 107 -15.88 -1.04 -21.28
N LEU A 108 -16.77 -0.96 -20.28
CA LEU A 108 -16.95 0.23 -19.45
C LEU A 108 -15.76 0.46 -18.52
N LEU A 109 -15.10 -0.60 -18.05
CA LEU A 109 -13.95 -0.48 -17.15
C LEU A 109 -12.77 0.27 -17.79
N LEU A 110 -12.50 0.06 -19.08
CA LEU A 110 -11.45 0.83 -19.76
C LEU A 110 -11.79 2.32 -19.85
N GLN A 111 -13.08 2.66 -20.00
CA GLN A 111 -13.55 4.04 -19.99
C GLN A 111 -13.44 4.66 -18.60
N ASP A 112 -13.75 3.90 -17.55
CA ASP A 112 -13.59 4.34 -16.16
C ASP A 112 -12.12 4.56 -15.80
N ILE A 113 -11.22 3.65 -16.22
CA ILE A 113 -9.76 3.83 -16.10
C ILE A 113 -9.31 5.11 -16.80
N ALA A 114 -9.78 5.36 -18.03
CA ALA A 114 -9.42 6.57 -18.77
C ALA A 114 -9.94 7.83 -18.06
N ARG A 115 -11.15 7.80 -17.50
CA ARG A 115 -11.76 8.91 -16.76
C ARG A 115 -10.98 9.23 -15.48
N ASP A 116 -10.64 8.21 -14.70
CA ASP A 116 -9.88 8.40 -13.46
C ASP A 116 -8.46 8.86 -13.73
N LEU A 117 -7.84 8.36 -14.80
CA LEU A 117 -6.54 8.88 -15.25
C LEU A 117 -6.63 10.33 -15.71
N ALA A 118 -7.69 10.73 -16.41
CA ALA A 118 -7.92 12.12 -16.84
C ALA A 118 -8.05 13.11 -15.67
N ASN A 119 -8.59 12.65 -14.53
CA ASN A 119 -8.65 13.44 -13.30
C ASN A 119 -7.26 13.75 -12.70
N ILE A 120 -6.26 12.91 -13.02
CA ILE A 120 -4.89 13.04 -12.51
C ILE A 120 -3.98 13.71 -13.56
N VAL A 121 -4.08 13.28 -14.82
CA VAL A 121 -3.20 13.68 -15.93
C VAL A 121 -3.91 14.71 -16.81
N PRO A 122 -3.47 15.99 -16.81
CA PRO A 122 -4.11 17.04 -17.59
C PRO A 122 -4.15 16.73 -19.09
N GLY A 123 -5.30 16.99 -19.72
CA GLY A 123 -5.49 16.88 -21.16
C GLY A 123 -5.64 15.46 -21.70
N LEU A 124 -5.46 14.40 -20.88
CA LEU A 124 -5.76 13.03 -21.30
C LEU A 124 -7.28 12.81 -21.26
N ILE A 125 -7.85 12.27 -22.33
CA ILE A 125 -9.30 12.06 -22.45
C ILE A 125 -9.69 10.62 -22.81
N GLY A 126 -8.73 9.79 -23.21
CA GLY A 126 -9.02 8.43 -23.66
C GLY A 126 -7.83 7.50 -23.62
N LEU A 127 -8.12 6.21 -23.55
CA LEU A 127 -7.16 5.12 -23.63
C LEU A 127 -7.67 4.08 -24.62
N HIS A 128 -6.76 3.50 -25.38
CA HIS A 128 -7.04 2.42 -26.31
C HIS A 128 -5.89 1.42 -26.31
N VAL A 129 -6.22 0.13 -26.33
CA VAL A 129 -5.24 -0.94 -26.56
C VAL A 129 -5.43 -1.47 -27.98
N GLU A 130 -4.41 -1.28 -28.78
CA GLU A 130 -4.36 -1.76 -30.16
C GLU A 130 -3.77 -3.18 -30.19
N GLU A 131 -4.48 -4.11 -30.85
CA GLU A 131 -4.01 -5.46 -31.14
C GLU A 131 -3.35 -5.50 -32.52
N ASP A 132 -2.03 -5.52 -32.56
CA ASP A 132 -1.25 -5.71 -33.79
C ASP A 132 -1.03 -7.22 -34.02
N ARG A 133 -1.97 -7.85 -34.74
CA ARG A 133 -1.91 -9.28 -35.08
C ARG A 133 -0.67 -9.66 -35.90
N PRO A 134 -0.26 -8.89 -36.94
CA PRO A 134 0.99 -9.17 -37.66
C PRO A 134 2.23 -9.28 -36.76
N SER A 135 2.34 -8.42 -35.74
CA SER A 135 3.46 -8.43 -34.80
C SER A 135 3.24 -9.28 -33.55
N ASP A 136 2.03 -9.81 -33.36
CA ASP A 136 1.57 -10.50 -32.14
C ASP A 136 1.77 -9.65 -30.88
N ARG A 137 1.35 -8.38 -30.89
CA ARG A 137 1.52 -7.46 -29.75
C ARG A 137 0.29 -6.61 -29.44
N TYR A 138 0.11 -6.33 -28.14
CA TYR A 138 -0.71 -5.23 -27.65
C TYR A 138 0.14 -3.96 -27.48
N THR A 139 -0.35 -2.86 -28.06
CA THR A 139 0.23 -1.52 -27.91
C THR A 139 -0.79 -0.59 -27.27
N LEU A 140 -0.36 0.13 -26.23
CA LEU A 140 -1.20 1.09 -25.53
C LEU A 140 -1.07 2.49 -26.16
N TRP A 141 -2.22 3.14 -26.34
CA TRP A 141 -2.36 4.50 -26.84
C TRP A 141 -3.21 5.34 -25.88
N ALA A 142 -2.82 6.60 -25.70
CA ALA A 142 -3.58 7.61 -24.97
C ALA A 142 -3.98 8.75 -25.91
N THR A 143 -5.23 9.18 -25.82
CA THR A 143 -5.77 10.29 -26.62
C THR A 143 -5.86 11.53 -25.76
N MET A 144 -5.40 12.66 -26.30
CA MET A 144 -5.42 13.97 -25.65
C MET A 144 -6.60 14.83 -26.14
N GLU A 145 -6.93 15.88 -25.40
CA GLU A 145 -8.05 16.81 -25.68
C GLU A 145 -7.96 17.49 -27.05
N ASP A 146 -6.74 17.63 -27.59
CA ASP A 146 -6.48 18.17 -28.93
C ASP A 146 -6.70 17.15 -30.05
N GLY A 147 -7.17 15.95 -29.73
CA GLY A 147 -7.44 14.85 -30.65
C GLY A 147 -6.21 14.02 -31.04
N ARG A 148 -5.00 14.39 -30.60
CA ARG A 148 -3.79 13.61 -30.88
C ARG A 148 -3.75 12.37 -30.01
N SER A 149 -3.26 11.27 -30.58
CA SER A 149 -3.02 10.02 -29.84
C SER A 149 -1.53 9.71 -29.78
N PHE A 150 -1.06 9.35 -28.59
CA PHE A 150 0.32 9.04 -28.30
C PHE A 150 0.44 7.62 -27.78
N SER A 151 1.39 6.87 -28.31
CA SER A 151 1.77 5.58 -27.75
C SER A 151 2.32 5.78 -26.34
N ALA A 152 2.16 4.77 -25.46
CA ALA A 152 2.74 4.74 -24.12
C ALA A 152 4.21 5.14 -24.08
N ARG A 153 4.98 4.84 -25.15
CA ARG A 153 6.39 5.24 -25.32
C ARG A 153 6.65 6.74 -25.15
N LEU A 154 5.68 7.58 -25.50
CA LEU A 154 5.79 9.04 -25.46
C LEU A 154 5.18 9.67 -24.19
N LEU A 155 4.60 8.85 -23.32
CA LEU A 155 4.02 9.34 -22.06
C LEU A 155 5.11 9.62 -21.02
N SER A 156 4.81 10.57 -20.13
CA SER A 156 5.67 10.88 -19.00
C SER A 156 5.72 9.71 -18.01
N ASP A 157 6.82 9.60 -17.26
CA ASP A 157 6.98 8.54 -16.25
C ASP A 157 5.86 8.56 -15.21
N GLY A 158 5.45 9.76 -14.78
CA GLY A 158 4.33 9.94 -13.85
C GLY A 158 3.01 9.45 -14.43
N THR A 159 2.72 9.78 -15.70
CA THR A 159 1.51 9.29 -16.38
C THR A 159 1.45 7.76 -16.42
N LEU A 160 2.56 7.10 -16.72
CA LEU A 160 2.62 5.64 -16.81
C LEU A 160 2.42 4.96 -15.45
N ARG A 161 3.03 5.51 -14.39
CA ARG A 161 2.83 5.00 -13.03
C ARG A 161 1.39 5.16 -12.58
N MET A 162 0.80 6.34 -12.81
CA MET A 162 -0.61 6.59 -12.47
C MET A 162 -1.54 5.68 -13.26
N LEU A 163 -1.27 5.46 -14.55
CA LEU A 163 -2.04 4.51 -15.34
C LEU A 163 -1.99 3.10 -14.75
N ALA A 164 -0.81 2.62 -14.35
CA ALA A 164 -0.69 1.30 -13.75
C ALA A 164 -1.47 1.19 -12.42
N LEU A 165 -1.42 2.23 -11.56
CA LEU A 165 -2.18 2.27 -10.31
C LEU A 165 -3.69 2.34 -10.55
N VAL A 166 -4.17 3.18 -11.46
CA VAL A 166 -5.59 3.24 -11.83
C VAL A 166 -6.04 1.90 -12.42
N THR A 167 -5.20 1.27 -13.25
CA THR A 167 -5.50 -0.07 -13.79
C THR A 167 -5.68 -1.10 -12.67
N LEU A 168 -4.82 -1.09 -11.65
CA LEU A 168 -4.94 -1.99 -10.48
C LEU A 168 -6.21 -1.70 -9.65
N ALA A 169 -6.61 -0.44 -9.53
CA ALA A 169 -7.82 -0.05 -8.79
C ALA A 169 -9.10 -0.63 -9.45
N HIS A 170 -9.09 -0.71 -10.78
CA HIS A 170 -10.19 -1.20 -11.61
C HIS A 170 -10.09 -2.67 -12.00
N ASP A 171 -9.00 -3.37 -11.71
CA ASP A 171 -8.82 -4.78 -12.09
C ASP A 171 -9.64 -5.70 -11.17
N PRO A 172 -10.68 -6.40 -11.68
CA PRO A 172 -11.51 -7.28 -10.86
C PRO A 172 -10.76 -8.51 -10.32
N GLN A 173 -9.59 -8.83 -10.89
CA GLN A 173 -8.77 -9.97 -10.49
C GLN A 173 -7.66 -9.59 -9.51
N HIS A 174 -7.47 -8.29 -9.22
CA HIS A 174 -6.43 -7.85 -8.32
C HIS A 174 -6.79 -8.16 -6.85
N GLN A 175 -5.83 -8.70 -6.10
CA GLN A 175 -5.99 -9.14 -4.71
C GLN A 175 -4.65 -9.12 -3.96
N GLY A 176 -4.71 -9.18 -2.63
CA GLY A 176 -3.54 -9.30 -1.77
C GLY A 176 -3.06 -7.95 -1.23
N VAL A 177 -1.79 -7.90 -0.82
CA VAL A 177 -1.19 -6.70 -0.21
C VAL A 177 -0.23 -6.05 -1.19
N LEU A 178 -0.51 -4.80 -1.54
CA LEU A 178 0.36 -3.95 -2.30
C LEU A 178 1.24 -3.11 -1.38
N CYS A 179 2.54 -3.08 -1.66
CA CYS A 179 3.47 -2.17 -1.00
C CYS A 179 4.00 -1.18 -2.03
N LEU A 180 3.84 0.13 -1.76
CA LEU A 180 4.30 1.21 -2.62
C LEU A 180 5.26 2.12 -1.85
N GLU A 181 6.31 2.52 -2.56
CA GLU A 181 7.27 3.49 -2.06
C GLU A 181 7.06 4.83 -2.77
N GLU A 182 6.78 5.89 -2.00
CA GLU A 182 6.59 7.27 -2.50
C GLU A 182 5.72 7.35 -3.78
N PRO A 183 4.47 6.85 -3.75
CA PRO A 183 3.61 6.73 -4.94
C PRO A 183 3.29 8.06 -5.63
N GLU A 184 3.42 9.19 -4.92
CA GLU A 184 3.24 10.55 -5.43
C GLU A 184 4.40 11.03 -6.32
N ASN A 185 5.54 10.33 -6.33
CA ASN A 185 6.73 10.76 -7.05
C ASN A 185 6.51 10.83 -8.56
N GLY A 186 6.82 12.01 -9.13
CA GLY A 186 6.68 12.30 -10.55
C GLY A 186 5.29 12.82 -10.94
N VAL A 187 4.41 13.08 -9.97
CA VAL A 187 3.11 13.74 -10.19
C VAL A 187 3.14 15.18 -9.66
N HIS A 188 2.41 16.06 -10.32
CA HIS A 188 2.32 17.46 -9.92
C HIS A 188 1.58 17.63 -8.58
N ALA A 189 2.10 18.47 -7.67
CA ALA A 189 1.57 18.65 -6.32
C ALA A 189 0.07 19.05 -6.28
N MET A 190 -0.41 19.79 -7.28
CA MET A 190 -1.84 20.15 -7.41
C MET A 190 -2.80 18.96 -7.65
N ARG A 191 -2.27 17.74 -7.80
CA ARG A 191 -3.07 16.51 -7.99
C ARG A 191 -3.09 15.61 -6.77
N MET A 192 -2.52 16.07 -5.65
CA MET A 192 -2.31 15.21 -4.50
C MET A 192 -3.59 14.66 -3.87
N GLU A 193 -4.67 15.45 -3.87
CA GLU A 193 -6.00 14.98 -3.45
C GLU A 193 -6.45 13.77 -4.27
N ARG A 194 -6.30 13.84 -5.60
CA ARG A 194 -6.66 12.73 -6.51
C ARG A 194 -5.77 11.50 -6.32
N ILE A 195 -4.49 11.69 -5.99
CA ILE A 195 -3.59 10.59 -5.65
C ILE A 195 -4.03 9.93 -4.35
N ALA A 196 -4.35 10.72 -3.31
CA ALA A 196 -4.85 10.19 -2.05
C ALA A 196 -6.13 9.37 -2.24
N ASP A 197 -7.08 9.89 -3.01
CA ASP A 197 -8.33 9.18 -3.33
C ASP A 197 -8.06 7.87 -4.09
N LEU A 198 -7.15 7.88 -5.06
CA LEU A 198 -6.72 6.68 -5.79
C LEU A 198 -6.10 5.64 -4.85
N LEU A 199 -5.18 6.06 -3.97
CA LEU A 199 -4.55 5.15 -2.99
C LEU A 199 -5.59 4.54 -2.04
N CYS A 200 -6.57 5.33 -1.60
CA CYS A 200 -7.68 4.81 -0.79
C CYS A 200 -8.51 3.78 -1.57
N SER A 201 -8.80 4.03 -2.85
CA SER A 201 -9.59 3.13 -3.71
C SER A 201 -8.91 1.78 -4.02
N LEU A 202 -7.59 1.70 -3.85
CA LEU A 202 -6.81 0.47 -4.01
C LEU A 202 -6.96 -0.50 -2.82
N ALA A 203 -7.41 -0.02 -1.67
CA ALA A 203 -7.71 -0.84 -0.52
C ALA A 203 -9.20 -1.21 -0.49
N THR A 204 -9.52 -2.41 -0.01
CA THR A 204 -10.91 -2.83 0.13
C THR A 204 -11.62 -2.02 1.21
N ASP A 205 -12.75 -1.40 0.86
CA ASP A 205 -13.68 -0.83 1.82
C ASP A 205 -14.67 -1.88 2.31
N MET A 206 -14.47 -2.34 3.54
CA MET A 206 -15.36 -3.31 4.18
C MET A 206 -16.76 -2.76 4.51
N GLN A 207 -16.96 -1.44 4.42
CA GLN A 207 -18.26 -0.79 4.63
C GLN A 207 -19.09 -0.75 3.35
N ASP A 208 -18.46 -0.89 2.18
CA ASP A 208 -19.15 -1.01 0.90
C ASP A 208 -19.48 -2.48 0.60
N PRO A 209 -20.78 -2.88 0.55
CA PRO A 209 -21.16 -4.25 0.23
C PRO A 209 -20.69 -4.73 -1.14
N ALA A 210 -20.51 -3.83 -2.11
CA ALA A 210 -20.04 -4.18 -3.45
C ALA A 210 -18.53 -4.49 -3.44
N ASP A 211 -17.74 -3.74 -2.69
CA ASP A 211 -16.30 -3.97 -2.56
C ASP A 211 -15.99 -5.14 -1.61
N ALA A 212 -16.81 -5.35 -0.58
CA ALA A 212 -16.69 -6.49 0.33
C ALA A 212 -16.89 -7.87 -0.35
N GLN A 213 -17.51 -7.90 -1.54
CA GLN A 213 -17.63 -9.12 -2.36
C GLN A 213 -16.44 -9.34 -3.30
N ARG A 214 -15.58 -8.34 -3.47
CA ARG A 214 -14.37 -8.45 -4.28
C ARG A 214 -13.26 -9.14 -3.49
N PRO A 215 -12.23 -9.67 -4.16
CA PRO A 215 -11.03 -10.14 -3.47
C PRO A 215 -10.46 -9.05 -2.54
N LEU A 216 -10.00 -9.46 -1.36
CA LEU A 216 -9.44 -8.53 -0.38
C LEU A 216 -8.15 -7.90 -0.90
N ARG A 217 -8.10 -6.57 -0.81
CA ARG A 217 -6.96 -5.74 -1.20
C ARG A 217 -6.53 -4.89 -0.02
N GLN A 218 -5.23 -4.86 0.24
CA GLN A 218 -4.63 -4.00 1.24
C GLN A 218 -3.51 -3.19 0.59
N LEU A 219 -3.37 -1.94 1.00
CA LEU A 219 -2.30 -1.07 0.52
C LEU A 219 -1.44 -0.61 1.70
N LEU A 220 -0.13 -0.77 1.56
CA LEU A 220 0.89 -0.22 2.44
C LEU A 220 1.71 0.78 1.65
N VAL A 221 1.76 2.02 2.13
CA VAL A 221 2.47 3.13 1.48
C VAL A 221 3.44 3.70 2.49
N ASN A 222 4.66 3.96 2.06
CA ASN A 222 5.50 4.95 2.74
C ASN A 222 5.54 6.25 1.92
N THR A 223 5.71 7.37 2.62
CA THR A 223 5.78 8.68 2.00
C THR A 223 6.49 9.64 2.94
N HIS A 224 7.26 10.55 2.34
CA HIS A 224 7.82 11.70 3.02
C HIS A 224 7.16 13.01 2.57
N SER A 225 6.12 12.96 1.73
CA SER A 225 5.48 14.13 1.14
C SER A 225 4.51 14.82 2.11
N PRO A 226 4.81 16.05 2.57
CA PRO A 226 3.86 16.82 3.37
C PRO A 226 2.57 17.10 2.59
N ALA A 227 2.63 17.19 1.26
CA ALA A 227 1.47 17.43 0.43
C ALA A 227 0.50 16.25 0.44
N LEU A 228 1.01 15.01 0.43
CA LEU A 228 0.18 13.81 0.50
C LEU A 228 -0.40 13.60 1.90
N VAL A 229 0.44 13.76 2.92
CA VAL A 229 0.04 13.60 4.32
C VAL A 229 -1.03 14.61 4.74
N LYS A 230 -1.09 15.79 4.10
CA LYS A 230 -2.13 16.81 4.33
C LYS A 230 -3.52 16.45 3.81
N GLN A 231 -3.65 15.44 2.95
CA GLN A 231 -4.93 15.13 2.32
C GLN A 231 -5.90 14.52 3.35
N PRO A 232 -7.15 15.04 3.49
CA PRO A 232 -8.09 14.58 4.50
C PRO A 232 -8.41 13.07 4.41
N SER A 233 -8.47 12.51 3.21
CA SER A 233 -8.74 11.08 2.97
C SER A 233 -7.65 10.17 3.54
N MET A 234 -6.41 10.66 3.66
CA MET A 234 -5.30 9.89 4.21
C MET A 234 -5.37 9.77 5.74
N LEU A 235 -5.92 10.76 6.44
CA LEU A 235 -5.82 10.89 7.89
C LEU A 235 -6.17 9.62 8.69
N PRO A 236 -7.25 8.87 8.38
CA PRO A 236 -7.59 7.66 9.12
C PRO A 236 -6.55 6.54 9.00
N ALA A 237 -5.73 6.56 7.95
CA ALA A 237 -4.72 5.54 7.64
C ALA A 237 -3.28 5.97 7.99
N LEU A 238 -3.08 7.20 8.46
CA LEU A 238 -1.74 7.73 8.73
C LEU A 238 -1.12 7.14 10.00
N ILE A 239 0.07 6.58 9.84
CA ILE A 239 0.91 6.09 10.93
C ILE A 239 2.28 6.77 10.80
N PHE A 240 2.70 7.46 11.86
CA PHE A 240 4.03 8.03 11.93
C PHE A 240 5.02 6.98 12.48
N ALA A 241 6.04 6.66 11.69
CA ALA A 241 7.11 5.73 12.07
C ALA A 241 8.40 6.51 12.38
N GLN A 242 8.97 6.28 13.56
CA GLN A 242 10.23 6.89 13.98
C GLN A 242 11.17 5.85 14.58
N THR A 243 12.47 5.97 14.31
CA THR A 243 13.48 5.16 15.00
C THR A 243 13.91 5.90 16.28
N VAL A 244 13.80 5.23 17.42
CA VAL A 244 14.29 5.71 18.71
C VAL A 244 15.37 4.77 19.25
N THR A 245 16.36 5.33 19.93
CA THR A 245 17.33 4.52 20.67
C THR A 245 16.80 4.31 22.08
N SER A 246 16.56 3.06 22.45
CA SER A 246 16.18 2.66 23.80
C SER A 246 17.39 2.05 24.51
N VAL A 247 17.52 2.33 25.80
CA VAL A 247 18.49 1.66 26.67
C VAL A 247 17.73 0.54 27.36
N ASP A 248 18.14 -0.71 27.14
CA ASP A 248 17.59 -1.84 27.88
C ASP A 248 18.05 -1.75 29.34
N ALA A 249 17.11 -1.61 30.27
CA ALA A 249 17.39 -1.50 31.69
C ALA A 249 17.84 -2.84 32.31
N GLN A 250 17.64 -3.98 31.64
CA GLN A 250 17.94 -5.31 32.14
C GLN A 250 19.10 -5.99 31.39
N ALA A 251 19.34 -5.68 30.12
CA ALA A 251 20.46 -6.21 29.35
C ALA A 251 21.56 -5.15 29.15
N SER A 252 22.55 -5.14 30.07
CA SER A 252 23.92 -4.66 29.85
C SER A 252 24.09 -3.45 28.91
N HIS A 253 23.52 -2.27 29.20
CA HIS A 253 23.80 -1.00 28.50
C HIS A 253 23.85 -1.05 26.95
N ALA A 254 23.20 -2.03 26.32
CA ALA A 254 23.23 -2.16 24.88
C ALA A 254 22.21 -1.17 24.31
N LEU A 255 22.68 -0.20 23.54
CA LEU A 255 21.81 0.71 22.80
C LEU A 255 21.04 -0.10 21.75
N GLN A 256 19.72 -0.19 21.91
CA GLN A 256 18.86 -0.85 20.93
C GLN A 256 18.11 0.21 20.11
N ARG A 257 18.13 0.08 18.79
CA ARG A 257 17.31 0.89 17.89
C ARG A 257 15.96 0.22 17.75
N VAL A 258 14.89 0.92 18.13
CA VAL A 258 13.52 0.44 18.08
C VAL A 258 12.72 1.38 17.19
N THR A 259 11.97 0.84 16.23
CA THR A 259 11.01 1.62 15.45
C THR A 259 9.70 1.71 16.22
N ARG A 260 9.31 2.93 16.58
CA ARG A 260 8.00 3.22 17.15
C ARG A 260 7.07 3.72 16.06
N MET A 261 5.88 3.15 16.01
CA MET A 261 4.81 3.56 15.11
C MET A 261 3.63 4.05 15.94
N ALA A 262 3.06 5.20 15.58
CA ALA A 262 1.90 5.76 16.27
C ALA A 262 0.95 6.40 15.27
N PRO A 263 -0.38 6.27 15.47
CA PRO A 263 -1.38 6.93 14.62
C PRO A 263 -1.25 8.45 14.63
N VAL A 264 -1.64 9.07 13.53
CA VAL A 264 -1.75 10.52 13.38
C VAL A 264 -3.20 10.95 13.54
N ILE A 265 -3.45 12.03 14.27
CA ILE A 265 -4.79 12.58 14.54
C ILE A 265 -4.88 14.05 14.13
N ALA A 266 -6.09 14.53 13.82
CA ALA A 266 -6.31 15.92 13.40
C ALA A 266 -6.08 16.97 14.50
N SER A 267 -6.17 16.59 15.79
CA SER A 267 -6.20 17.54 16.90
C SER A 267 -4.85 18.23 17.11
N THR A 268 -4.87 19.56 17.17
CA THR A 268 -3.73 20.42 17.50
C THR A 268 -3.32 20.38 18.98
N SER A 269 -4.04 19.66 19.84
CA SER A 269 -3.85 19.73 21.30
C SER A 269 -3.65 18.37 21.99
N ALA A 270 -3.76 17.25 21.27
CA ALA A 270 -3.69 15.92 21.86
C ALA A 270 -2.41 15.18 21.43
N VAL A 271 -1.26 15.60 21.95
CA VAL A 271 -0.11 14.69 22.04
C VAL A 271 -0.43 13.74 23.19
N SER A 272 -1.08 12.61 22.88
CA SER A 272 -1.16 11.51 23.82
C SER A 272 0.08 10.64 23.66
N ASP A 273 0.40 9.82 24.67
CA ASP A 273 1.51 8.87 24.58
C ASP A 273 1.41 7.89 23.38
N HIS A 274 0.26 7.83 22.72
CA HIS A 274 -0.04 6.85 21.68
C HIS A 274 -0.38 7.49 20.32
N ALA A 275 -0.32 8.82 20.14
CA ALA A 275 -0.67 9.46 18.87
C ALA A 275 0.07 10.79 18.62
N TYR A 276 0.22 11.16 17.35
CA TYR A 276 0.81 12.44 16.92
C TYR A 276 -0.22 13.36 16.27
N ALA A 277 -0.10 14.67 16.51
CA ALA A 277 -0.92 15.67 15.83
C ALA A 277 -0.44 15.91 14.39
N LEU A 278 -1.37 16.04 13.44
CA LEU A 278 -1.08 16.19 12.01
C LEU A 278 -0.23 17.43 11.69
N ASP A 279 -0.52 18.56 12.34
CA ASP A 279 0.23 19.81 12.17
C ASP A 279 1.71 19.65 12.52
N ARG A 280 2.02 18.90 13.59
CA ARG A 280 3.39 18.60 14.01
C ARG A 280 4.11 17.66 13.05
N ILE A 281 3.41 16.66 12.52
CA ILE A 281 3.99 15.78 11.49
C ILE A 281 4.30 16.57 10.22
N ILE A 282 3.40 17.49 9.83
CA ILE A 282 3.63 18.38 8.68
C ILE A 282 4.86 19.25 8.92
N GLU A 283 4.94 19.92 10.09
CA GLU A 283 6.07 20.76 10.48
C GLU A 283 7.38 19.98 10.37
N TYR A 284 7.42 18.77 10.93
CA TYR A 284 8.54 17.85 10.81
C TYR A 284 8.92 17.53 9.36
N LEU A 285 7.97 17.12 8.53
CA LEU A 285 8.24 16.77 7.12
C LEU A 285 8.65 17.99 6.28
N THR A 286 8.33 19.21 6.72
CA THR A 286 8.76 20.45 6.05
C THR A 286 10.06 21.05 6.61
N SER A 287 10.51 20.58 7.77
CA SER A 287 11.72 21.09 8.42
C SER A 287 12.96 20.81 7.58
N ALA A 288 13.85 21.80 7.48
CA ALA A 288 15.13 21.64 6.78
C ALA A 288 16.15 20.86 7.63
N ASP A 289 15.96 20.82 8.95
CA ASP A 289 16.78 20.10 9.92
C ASP A 289 15.97 18.98 10.57
N ALA A 290 16.17 17.77 10.08
CA ALA A 290 15.47 16.59 10.56
C ALA A 290 15.84 16.22 12.01
N GLU A 291 17.02 16.60 12.51
CA GLU A 291 17.43 16.29 13.88
C GLU A 291 16.76 17.23 14.89
N GLU A 292 16.71 18.53 14.58
CA GLU A 292 16.04 19.54 15.40
C GLU A 292 14.52 19.27 15.48
N ALA A 293 13.88 18.99 14.35
CA ALA A 293 12.46 18.71 14.33
C ALA A 293 12.08 17.39 15.04
N VAL A 294 12.95 16.36 14.98
CA VAL A 294 12.77 15.14 15.79
C VAL A 294 12.91 15.44 17.28
N ALA A 295 13.83 16.33 17.67
CA ALA A 295 13.99 16.73 19.07
C ALA A 295 12.75 17.47 19.59
N GLU A 296 12.17 18.39 18.81
CA GLU A 296 10.93 19.10 19.15
C GLU A 296 9.73 18.15 19.27
N LEU A 297 9.56 17.24 18.29
CA LEU A 297 8.53 16.20 18.33
C LEU A 297 8.64 15.30 19.57
N ARG A 298 9.87 15.01 20.01
CA ARG A 298 10.13 14.21 21.23
C ARG A 298 9.87 15.01 22.51
N GLY A 299 10.24 16.30 22.52
CA GLY A 299 10.04 17.20 23.66
C GLY A 299 8.55 17.39 23.99
N ALA A 300 7.71 17.52 22.97
CA ALA A 300 6.25 17.69 23.11
C ALA A 300 5.54 16.49 23.76
N ARG A 301 6.17 15.31 23.84
CA ARG A 301 5.60 14.09 24.44
C ARG A 301 5.98 13.92 25.93
N ARG A 302 6.90 14.73 26.46
CA ARG A 302 7.35 14.63 27.88
C ARG A 302 6.56 15.53 28.85
N LEU A 303 5.57 16.28 28.36
CA LEU A 303 4.66 17.13 29.14
C LEU A 303 3.27 16.50 29.20
#